data_AF-A0A0J7JSY5-F1
#
_entry.id   AF-A0A0J7JSY5-F1
#
_cell.length_a   1.000
_cell.length_b   1.000
_cell.length_c   1.000
_cell.angle_alpha   90.00
_cell.angle_beta   90.00
_cell.angle_gamma   90.00
#
_symmetry.space_group_name_H-M   'P 1'
#
loop_
_entity.id
_entity.type
_entity.pdbx_description
1 polymer ?
#
loop_
_entity_poly.entity_id
_entity_poly.type
_entity_poly.pdbx_seq_one_letter_code
_entity_poly.pdbx_strand_id
1 'polypeptide(L)'
;FAWFAIGNFFLVFKILTTSLGTPDLLGRVGEILGVVFTWLYGAFLMTCFVLSMGNRPAGSGRLYTAMVWFWAVIMIYLMFAAIFIAVKAIMADINNSNGFNISQLFKNQVFYTLIVSVMSTFGIWLIASIIMFDPWHMITSFVQYMLLTPTYTNVLNVYAFCNT
;
A
#
# COMPACT_ATOMS: atom_id res chain seq x y z
N PHE A 1 -7.93 -10.67 -14.23
CA PHE A 1 -6.77 -10.27 -13.40
C PHE A 1 -7.14 -9.28 -12.30
N ALA A 2 -7.94 -8.25 -12.58
CA ALA A 2 -8.38 -7.24 -11.59
C ALA A 2 -9.03 -7.82 -10.31
N TRP A 3 -9.77 -8.94 -10.41
CA TRP A 3 -10.39 -9.61 -9.26
C TRP A 3 -9.37 -10.07 -8.20
N PHE A 4 -8.26 -10.67 -8.64
CA PHE A 4 -7.20 -11.12 -7.73
C PHE A 4 -6.40 -9.96 -7.15
N ALA A 5 -6.39 -8.79 -7.79
CA ALA A 5 -5.70 -7.62 -7.27
C ALA A 5 -6.35 -7.08 -5.98
N ILE A 6 -7.68 -7.13 -5.87
CA ILE A 6 -8.42 -6.78 -4.64
C ILE A 6 -8.02 -7.71 -3.50
N GLY A 7 -8.00 -9.02 -3.77
CA GLY A 7 -7.57 -10.03 -2.79
C GLY A 7 -6.09 -9.91 -2.39
N ASN A 8 -5.21 -9.62 -3.35
CA ASN A 8 -3.78 -9.40 -3.08
C ASN A 8 -3.54 -8.16 -2.21
N PHE A 9 -4.21 -7.06 -2.51
CA PHE A 9 -4.12 -5.85 -1.69
C PHE A 9 -4.61 -6.11 -0.25
N PHE A 10 -5.71 -6.85 -0.09
CA PHE A 10 -6.19 -7.25 1.23
C PHE A 10 -5.19 -8.15 1.98
N LEU A 11 -4.54 -9.08 1.28
CA LEU A 11 -3.53 -9.96 1.86
C LEU A 11 -2.33 -9.16 2.36
N VAL A 12 -1.79 -8.25 1.53
CA VAL A 12 -0.71 -7.33 1.91
C VAL A 12 -1.14 -6.49 3.12
N PHE A 13 -2.34 -5.88 3.08
CA PHE A 13 -2.89 -5.13 4.20
C PHE A 13 -2.92 -5.97 5.49
N LYS A 14 -3.41 -7.22 5.42
CA LYS A 14 -3.53 -8.08 6.59
C LYS A 14 -2.17 -8.55 7.12
N ILE A 15 -1.21 -8.86 6.26
CA ILE A 15 0.16 -9.20 6.68
C ILE A 15 0.77 -8.02 7.41
N LEU A 16 0.83 -6.84 6.79
CA LEU A 16 1.45 -5.65 7.41
C LEU A 16 0.80 -5.29 8.74
N THR A 17 -0.53 -5.30 8.78
CA THR A 17 -1.29 -4.95 9.97
C THR A 17 -1.10 -5.97 11.10
N THR A 18 -1.00 -7.26 10.78
CA THR A 18 -0.74 -8.31 11.79
C THR A 18 0.69 -8.27 12.27
N SER A 19 1.64 -8.06 11.36
CA SER A 19 3.05 -7.88 11.70
C SER A 19 3.23 -6.73 12.67
N LEU A 20 2.50 -5.62 12.49
CA LEU A 20 2.54 -4.46 13.39
C LEU A 20 2.06 -4.76 14.82
N GLY A 21 1.20 -5.76 15.00
CA GLY A 21 0.71 -6.22 16.31
C GLY A 21 1.71 -7.07 17.10
N THR A 22 2.89 -7.38 16.54
CA THR A 22 3.92 -8.11 17.27
C THR A 22 4.47 -7.29 18.46
N PRO A 23 4.82 -7.95 19.57
CA PRO A 23 5.25 -7.28 20.81
C PRO A 23 6.49 -6.40 20.66
N ASP A 24 7.36 -6.67 19.68
CA ASP A 24 8.55 -5.88 19.36
C ASP A 24 8.28 -4.55 18.62
N LEU A 25 7.05 -4.38 18.13
CA LEU A 25 6.65 -3.22 17.32
C LEU A 25 5.69 -2.30 18.10
N LEU A 26 4.38 -2.50 17.95
CA LEU A 26 3.33 -1.69 18.60
C LEU A 26 2.55 -2.48 19.66
N GLY A 27 2.85 -3.78 19.81
CA GLY A 27 2.22 -4.68 20.78
C GLY A 27 0.69 -4.64 20.73
N ARG A 28 0.06 -4.55 21.92
CA ARG A 28 -1.41 -4.60 22.09
C ARG A 28 -2.14 -3.50 21.30
N VAL A 29 -1.55 -2.32 21.16
CA VAL A 29 -2.17 -1.18 20.44
C VAL A 29 -2.22 -1.46 18.93
N GLY A 30 -1.15 -2.03 18.37
CA GLY A 30 -1.10 -2.44 16.96
C GLY A 30 -2.08 -3.57 16.64
N GLU A 31 -2.25 -4.52 17.56
CA GLU A 31 -3.23 -5.61 17.41
C GLU A 31 -4.67 -5.09 17.38
N ILE A 32 -5.03 -4.21 18.33
CA ILE A 32 -6.38 -3.63 18.41
C ILE A 32 -6.67 -2.77 17.18
N LEU A 33 -5.75 -1.86 16.82
CA LEU A 33 -5.89 -1.04 15.61
C LEU A 33 -6.02 -1.92 14.36
N GLY A 34 -5.26 -3.01 14.31
CA GLY A 34 -5.29 -3.89 13.17
C GLY A 34 -6.60 -4.63 12.97
N VAL A 35 -7.22 -5.08 14.07
CA VAL A 35 -8.56 -5.67 14.03
C VAL A 35 -9.58 -4.63 13.57
N VAL A 36 -9.55 -3.41 14.15
CA VAL A 36 -10.46 -2.32 13.79
C VAL A 36 -10.35 -1.95 12.31
N PHE A 37 -9.14 -1.74 11.79
CA PHE A 37 -8.94 -1.43 10.39
C PHE A 37 -9.36 -2.56 9.46
N THR A 38 -9.24 -3.82 9.87
CA THR A 38 -9.69 -4.96 9.07
C THR A 38 -11.21 -4.97 8.93
N TRP A 39 -11.95 -4.73 10.03
CA TRP A 39 -13.40 -4.61 10.00
C TRP A 39 -13.86 -3.40 9.18
N LEU A 40 -13.20 -2.25 9.34
CA LEU A 40 -13.49 -1.06 8.54
C LEU A 40 -13.22 -1.30 7.05
N TYR A 41 -12.10 -1.93 6.69
CA TYR A 41 -11.78 -2.31 5.32
C TYR A 41 -12.91 -3.14 4.70
N GLY A 42 -13.37 -4.18 5.41
CA GLY A 42 -14.46 -5.04 4.95
C GLY A 42 -15.77 -4.27 4.77
N ALA A 43 -16.16 -3.44 5.74
CA ALA A 43 -17.39 -2.64 5.68
C ALA A 43 -17.39 -1.64 4.52
N PHE A 44 -16.29 -0.93 4.31
CA PHE A 44 -16.16 0.03 3.21
C PHE A 44 -16.11 -0.66 1.85
N LEU A 45 -15.42 -1.81 1.75
CA LEU A 45 -15.40 -2.61 0.52
C LEU A 45 -16.81 -3.12 0.17
N MET A 46 -17.57 -3.64 1.13
CA MET A 46 -18.97 -4.02 0.92
C MET A 46 -19.84 -2.83 0.50
N THR A 47 -19.61 -1.66 1.10
CA THR A 47 -20.31 -0.43 0.70
C THR A 47 -19.96 -0.02 -0.73
N CYS A 48 -18.71 -0.19 -1.17
CA CYS A 48 -18.31 0.03 -2.56
C CYS A 48 -19.09 -0.89 -3.52
N PHE A 49 -19.23 -2.18 -3.19
CA PHE A 49 -20.02 -3.14 -3.97
C PHE A 49 -21.50 -2.76 -4.06
N VAL A 50 -22.09 -2.28 -2.96
CA VAL A 50 -23.51 -1.85 -2.96
C VAL A 50 -23.70 -0.60 -3.82
N LEU A 51 -22.81 0.39 -3.70
CA LEU A 51 -22.90 1.62 -4.50
C LEU A 51 -22.65 1.37 -5.99
N SER A 52 -21.76 0.43 -6.34
CA SER A 52 -21.47 0.09 -7.73
C SER A 52 -22.61 -0.67 -8.41
N MET A 53 -23.44 -1.42 -7.67
CA MET A 53 -24.66 -2.04 -8.20
C MET A 53 -25.82 -1.05 -8.39
N GLY A 54 -25.84 0.05 -7.63
CA GLY A 54 -27.03 0.89 -7.47
C GLY A 54 -27.04 2.22 -8.21
N ASN A 55 -25.93 2.75 -8.73
CA ASN A 55 -25.89 4.16 -9.17
C ASN A 55 -25.25 4.42 -10.54
N ARG A 56 -25.92 5.29 -11.32
CA ARG A 56 -25.26 6.09 -12.37
C ARG A 56 -24.29 7.05 -11.67
N PRO A 57 -23.03 7.20 -12.15
CA PRO A 57 -21.97 7.94 -11.45
C PRO A 57 -22.26 9.43 -11.13
N ALA A 58 -23.39 9.98 -11.63
CA ALA A 58 -23.82 11.37 -11.42
C ALA A 58 -24.60 11.63 -10.11
N GLY A 59 -25.10 10.60 -9.40
CA GLY A 59 -26.06 10.81 -8.29
C GLY A 59 -25.45 11.01 -6.89
N SER A 60 -24.22 10.54 -6.62
CA SER A 60 -23.66 10.57 -5.25
C SER A 60 -22.15 10.82 -5.22
N GLY A 61 -21.69 11.87 -5.91
CA GLY A 61 -20.28 12.28 -5.88
C GLY A 61 -19.71 12.39 -4.46
N ARG A 62 -20.52 12.84 -3.48
CA ARG A 62 -20.11 12.95 -2.08
C ARG A 62 -19.79 11.59 -1.42
N LEU A 63 -20.54 10.54 -1.71
CA LEU A 63 -20.26 9.19 -1.17
C LEU A 63 -19.01 8.59 -1.81
N TYR A 64 -18.83 8.81 -3.12
CA TYR A 64 -17.62 8.40 -3.82
C TYR A 64 -16.39 9.13 -3.25
N THR A 65 -16.43 10.45 -3.10
CA THR A 65 -15.34 11.23 -2.51
C THR A 65 -15.02 10.78 -1.09
N ALA A 66 -16.02 10.49 -0.26
CA ALA A 66 -15.80 9.97 1.10
C ALA A 66 -15.05 8.62 1.10
N MET A 67 -15.36 7.73 0.15
CA MET A 67 -14.64 6.47 -0.02
C MET A 67 -13.19 6.68 -0.46
N VAL A 68 -12.94 7.59 -1.41
CA VAL A 68 -11.57 7.92 -1.85
C VAL A 68 -10.73 8.38 -0.66
N TRP A 69 -11.27 9.26 0.18
CA TRP A 69 -10.58 9.72 1.39
C TRP A 69 -10.32 8.60 2.39
N PHE A 70 -11.28 7.70 2.61
CA PHE A 70 -11.07 6.52 3.46
C PHE A 70 -9.93 5.63 2.95
N TRP A 71 -9.92 5.31 1.66
CA TRP A 71 -8.87 4.50 1.04
C TRP A 71 -7.49 5.18 1.09
N ALA A 72 -7.44 6.50 0.95
CA ALA A 72 -6.21 7.27 1.12
C ALA A 72 -5.67 7.19 2.56
N VAL A 73 -6.53 7.29 3.57
CA VAL A 73 -6.13 7.15 4.99
C VAL A 73 -5.58 5.75 5.28
N ILE A 74 -6.23 4.70 4.76
CA ILE A 74 -5.71 3.33 4.86
C ILE A 74 -4.33 3.21 4.21
N MET A 75 -4.10 3.88 3.08
CA MET A 75 -2.81 3.85 2.42
C MET A 75 -1.71 4.52 3.23
N ILE A 76 -2.01 5.64 3.90
CA ILE A 76 -1.08 6.31 4.82
C ILE A 76 -0.69 5.36 5.95
N TYR A 77 -1.68 4.68 6.54
CA TYR A 77 -1.45 3.70 7.60
C TYR A 77 -0.55 2.54 7.13
N LEU A 78 -0.81 2.00 5.94
CA LEU A 78 0.00 0.93 5.36
C LEU A 78 1.43 1.39 5.03
N MET A 79 1.60 2.61 4.53
CA MET A 79 2.92 3.19 4.27
C MET A 79 3.73 3.32 5.56
N PHE A 80 3.10 3.82 6.61
CA PHE A 80 3.71 3.91 7.93
C PHE A 80 4.10 2.53 8.46
N ALA A 81 3.19 1.56 8.41
CA ALA A 81 3.46 0.19 8.83
C ALA A 81 4.64 -0.43 8.05
N ALA A 82 4.68 -0.26 6.73
CA ALA A 82 5.73 -0.78 5.87
C ALA A 82 7.10 -0.19 6.20
N ILE A 83 7.19 1.15 6.32
CA ILE A 83 8.44 1.85 6.65
C ILE A 83 8.90 1.45 8.06
N PHE A 84 7.98 1.40 9.03
CA PHE A 84 8.32 1.05 10.41
C PHE A 84 8.86 -0.38 10.54
N ILE A 85 8.20 -1.35 9.89
CA ILE A 85 8.65 -2.74 9.84
C ILE A 85 10.02 -2.83 9.14
N ALA A 86 10.20 -2.14 8.01
CA ALA A 86 11.46 -2.15 7.27
C ALA A 86 12.63 -1.60 8.10
N VAL A 87 12.44 -0.47 8.79
CA VAL A 87 13.48 0.11 9.65
C VAL A 87 13.84 -0.82 10.80
N LYS A 88 12.85 -1.43 11.46
CA LYS A 88 13.06 -2.39 12.55
C LYS A 88 13.75 -3.66 12.09
N ALA A 89 13.39 -4.19 10.91
CA ALA A 89 14.06 -5.33 10.30
C ALA A 89 15.54 -5.03 10.02
N ILE A 90 15.84 -3.85 9.46
CA ILE A 90 17.22 -3.41 9.20
C ILE A 90 18.00 -3.26 10.52
N MET A 91 17.42 -2.66 11.56
CA MET A 91 18.08 -2.54 12.86
C MET A 91 18.37 -3.90 13.52
N ALA A 92 17.47 -4.88 13.37
CA ALA A 92 17.66 -6.23 13.89
C ALA A 92 18.81 -6.97 13.17
N ASP A 93 18.88 -6.83 11.83
CA ASP A 93 19.97 -7.42 11.03
C ASP A 93 21.33 -6.79 11.33
N ILE A 94 21.36 -5.47 11.57
CA ILE A 94 22.59 -4.74 11.94
C ILE A 94 23.06 -5.13 13.35
N ASN A 95 22.16 -5.28 14.33
CA ASN A 95 22.56 -5.66 15.69
C ASN A 95 23.05 -7.11 15.81
N ASN A 96 22.60 -8.01 14.93
CA ASN A 96 23.12 -9.38 14.84
C ASN A 96 24.45 -9.49 14.08
N SER A 97 24.77 -8.50 13.23
CA SER A 97 25.97 -8.50 12.39
C SER A 97 26.93 -7.43 12.89
N ASN A 98 27.94 -7.85 13.65
CA ASN A 98 28.94 -6.99 14.28
C ASN A 98 29.81 -6.22 13.24
N GLY A 99 29.24 -5.19 12.59
CA GLY A 99 29.88 -4.34 11.58
C GLY A 99 29.02 -4.13 10.32
N PHE A 100 28.76 -2.86 9.96
CA PHE A 100 28.00 -2.45 8.78
C PHE A 100 28.82 -2.74 7.50
N ASN A 101 28.76 -3.98 6.99
CA ASN A 101 29.32 -4.34 5.70
C ASN A 101 28.25 -4.27 4.62
N ILE A 102 28.29 -3.22 3.81
CA ILE A 102 27.43 -3.07 2.62
C ILE A 102 27.55 -4.32 1.71
N SER A 103 28.72 -4.97 1.69
CA SER A 103 28.96 -6.23 0.99
C SER A 103 28.18 -7.44 1.53
N GLN A 104 27.73 -7.42 2.78
CA GLN A 104 26.84 -8.46 3.34
C GLN A 104 25.38 -8.22 2.95
N LEU A 105 24.95 -6.96 2.79
CA LEU A 105 23.62 -6.61 2.27
C LEU A 105 23.41 -7.12 0.83
N PHE A 106 24.46 -7.08 0.00
CA PHE A 106 24.43 -7.66 -1.35
C PHE A 106 24.57 -9.20 -1.38
N LYS A 107 25.02 -9.84 -0.29
CA LYS A 107 25.13 -11.30 -0.20
C LYS A 107 23.81 -11.98 0.15
N ASN A 108 22.92 -11.29 0.86
CA ASN A 108 21.60 -11.85 1.17
C ASN A 108 20.71 -11.74 -0.07
N GLN A 109 20.49 -12.87 -0.75
CA GLN A 109 19.73 -12.95 -2.00
C GLN A 109 18.33 -12.34 -1.86
N VAL A 110 17.68 -12.51 -0.70
CA VAL A 110 16.33 -11.94 -0.45
C VAL A 110 16.38 -10.41 -0.43
N PHE A 111 17.38 -9.83 0.24
CA PHE A 111 17.52 -8.38 0.35
C PHE A 111 17.90 -7.75 -0.99
N TYR A 112 18.81 -8.39 -1.73
CA TYR A 112 19.17 -7.97 -3.09
C TYR A 112 17.96 -7.97 -4.03
N THR A 113 17.18 -9.07 -4.05
CA THR A 113 15.99 -9.15 -4.90
C THR A 113 14.95 -8.09 -4.53
N LEU A 114 14.75 -7.80 -3.23
CA LEU A 114 13.86 -6.72 -2.79
C LEU A 114 14.34 -5.34 -3.25
N ILE A 115 15.62 -5.00 -3.06
CA ILE A 115 16.17 -3.72 -3.53
C ILE A 115 16.05 -3.59 -5.03
N VAL A 116 16.45 -4.61 -5.79
CA VAL A 116 16.39 -4.58 -7.26
C VAL A 116 14.95 -4.43 -7.75
N SER A 117 13.98 -5.10 -7.11
CA SER A 117 12.57 -4.97 -7.46
C SER A 117 12.04 -3.54 -7.21
N VAL A 118 12.37 -2.94 -6.07
CA VAL A 118 11.98 -1.56 -5.73
C VAL A 118 12.66 -0.55 -6.67
N MET A 119 13.96 -0.72 -6.92
CA MET A 119 14.74 0.10 -7.85
C MET A 119 14.25 -0.05 -9.28
N SER A 120 13.78 -1.22 -9.70
CA SER A 120 13.18 -1.40 -11.02
C SER A 120 11.85 -0.66 -11.11
N THR A 121 10.99 -0.80 -10.10
CA THR A 121 9.66 -0.17 -10.08
C THR A 121 9.75 1.35 -10.14
N PHE A 122 10.55 1.96 -9.26
CA PHE A 122 10.70 3.42 -9.21
C PHE A 122 11.76 3.97 -10.17
N GLY A 123 12.80 3.19 -10.47
CA GLY A 123 13.87 3.59 -11.39
C GLY A 123 13.40 3.65 -12.83
N ILE A 124 12.55 2.72 -13.29
CA ILE A 124 11.95 2.81 -14.63
C ILE A 124 11.08 4.07 -14.73
N TRP A 125 10.32 4.40 -13.68
CA TRP A 125 9.52 5.63 -13.62
C TRP A 125 10.39 6.88 -13.71
N LEU A 126 11.50 6.92 -12.96
CA LEU A 126 12.45 8.02 -12.99
C LEU A 126 13.09 8.17 -14.38
N ILE A 127 13.53 7.07 -14.99
CA ILE A 127 14.13 7.06 -16.34
C ILE A 127 13.10 7.55 -17.38
N ALA A 128 11.86 7.07 -17.31
CA ALA A 128 10.79 7.52 -18.20
C ALA A 128 10.51 9.02 -18.04
N SER A 129 10.51 9.54 -16.81
CA SER A 129 10.33 10.97 -16.51
C SER A 129 11.46 11.83 -17.09
N ILE A 130 12.70 11.31 -17.10
CA ILE A 130 13.85 12.00 -17.72
C ILE A 130 13.75 12.00 -19.25
N ILE A 131 13.35 10.88 -19.86
CA ILE A 131 13.15 10.79 -21.33
C ILE A 131 12.06 11.76 -21.78
N MET A 132 11.02 11.97 -20.97
CA MET A 132 9.92 12.89 -21.26
C MET A 132 10.25 14.37 -20.94
N PHE A 133 11.47 14.68 -20.50
CA PHE A 133 11.93 16.03 -20.14
C PHE A 133 11.15 16.72 -18.99
N ASP A 134 10.34 15.99 -18.22
CA ASP A 134 9.60 16.52 -17.07
C ASP A 134 9.80 15.63 -15.83
N PRO A 135 11.01 15.65 -15.20
CA PRO A 135 11.28 14.88 -13.98
C PRO A 135 10.48 15.41 -12.77
N TRP A 136 10.04 16.67 -12.82
CA TRP A 136 9.29 17.31 -11.75
C TRP A 136 7.91 16.69 -11.54
N HIS A 137 7.30 16.17 -12.61
CA HIS A 137 6.00 15.52 -12.59
C HIS A 137 5.95 14.34 -11.61
N MET A 138 7.03 13.55 -11.54
CA MET A 138 7.13 12.46 -10.59
C MET A 138 7.14 13.01 -9.17
N ILE A 139 8.00 13.98 -8.82
CA ILE A 139 8.13 14.46 -7.44
C ILE A 139 6.82 15.09 -6.92
N THR A 140 6.11 15.87 -7.74
CA THR A 140 4.88 16.53 -7.30
C THR A 140 3.69 15.59 -7.15
N SER A 141 3.56 14.61 -8.06
CA SER A 141 2.36 13.78 -8.16
C SER A 141 2.52 12.40 -7.53
N PHE A 142 3.75 11.99 -7.20
CA PHE A 142 4.04 10.65 -6.70
C PHE A 142 3.30 10.32 -5.41
N VAL A 143 3.33 11.23 -4.43
CA VAL A 143 2.63 11.01 -3.15
C VAL A 143 1.13 10.89 -3.38
N GLN A 144 0.55 11.78 -4.20
CA GLN A 144 -0.88 11.74 -4.51
C GLN A 144 -1.27 10.43 -5.22
N TYR A 145 -0.45 9.98 -6.17
CA TYR A 145 -0.67 8.73 -6.88
C TYR A 145 -0.57 7.50 -5.96
N MET A 146 0.44 7.45 -5.09
CA MET A 146 0.57 6.38 -4.10
C MET A 146 -0.67 6.31 -3.19
N LEU A 147 -1.18 7.45 -2.74
CA LEU A 147 -2.38 7.52 -1.90
C LEU A 147 -3.65 7.07 -2.62
N LEU A 148 -3.76 7.32 -3.93
CA LEU A 148 -4.92 6.92 -4.74
C LEU A 148 -4.86 5.45 -5.18
N THR A 149 -3.72 4.79 -5.04
CA THR A 149 -3.53 3.38 -5.43
C THR A 149 -4.61 2.43 -4.89
N PRO A 150 -4.94 2.40 -3.57
CA PRO A 150 -6.02 1.55 -3.07
C PRO A 150 -7.40 1.93 -3.61
N THR A 151 -7.63 3.21 -3.92
CA THR A 151 -8.87 3.63 -4.56
C THR A 151 -8.97 3.02 -5.96
N TYR A 152 -7.89 3.03 -6.74
CA TYR A 152 -7.88 2.39 -8.04
C TYR A 152 -8.07 0.87 -7.95
N THR A 153 -7.43 0.22 -6.99
CA THR A 153 -7.56 -1.24 -6.83
C THR A 153 -8.92 -1.67 -6.30
N ASN A 154 -9.49 -0.97 -5.31
CA ASN A 154 -10.71 -1.42 -4.63
C ASN A 154 -11.97 -0.74 -5.17
N VAL A 155 -11.93 0.53 -5.56
CA VAL A 155 -13.11 1.24 -6.06
C VAL A 155 -13.26 1.02 -7.56
N LEU A 156 -12.27 1.41 -8.37
CA LEU A 156 -12.43 1.32 -9.84
C LEU A 156 -12.65 -0.11 -10.33
N ASN A 157 -11.94 -1.10 -9.77
CA ASN A 157 -12.17 -2.50 -10.18
C ASN A 157 -13.58 -2.97 -9.82
N VAL A 158 -14.10 -2.63 -8.64
CA VAL A 158 -15.46 -3.00 -8.22
C VAL A 158 -16.52 -2.31 -9.09
N TYR A 159 -16.33 -1.04 -9.43
CA TYR A 159 -17.20 -0.34 -10.38
C TYR A 159 -17.13 -0.93 -11.79
N ALA A 160 -15.94 -1.31 -12.27
CA ALA A 160 -15.79 -1.98 -13.55
C ALA A 160 -16.55 -3.31 -13.56
N PHE A 161 -16.50 -4.10 -12.48
CA PHE A 161 -17.24 -5.36 -12.38
C PHE A 161 -18.76 -5.19 -12.40
N CYS A 162 -19.29 -4.19 -11.68
CA CYS A 162 -20.74 -4.01 -11.60
C CYS A 162 -21.36 -3.31 -12.81
N ASN A 163 -20.55 -2.70 -13.68
CA ASN A 163 -20.98 -1.99 -14.88
C ASN A 163 -20.45 -2.61 -16.19
N THR A 164 -20.11 -3.91 -16.17
CA THR A 164 -19.89 -4.71 -17.38
C THR A 164 -21.17 -5.49 -17.69
#